data_AF-A0A163GWP6-F1
#
_entry.id   AF-A0A163GWP6-F1
#
_cell.length_a   1.000
_cell.length_b   1.000
_cell.length_c   1.000
_cell.angle_alpha   90.00
_cell.angle_beta   90.00
_cell.angle_gamma   90.00
#
_symmetry.space_group_name_H-M   'P 1'
#
loop_
_entity.id
_entity.type
_entity.pdbx_description
1 polymer ?
#
loop_
_entity_poly.entity_id
_entity_poly.type
_entity_poly.pdbx_seq_one_letter_code
_entity_poly.pdbx_strand_id
1 'polypeptide(L)'
;MDSSNYRNEINQMLDSLPEEELRKVFWFVNVTLGKHLYNKNLLDKGVVILELIEEAKEIIDLWDRAFAKNISDEIKKEIHYHQYKWHIFSYKKKECLEGEAARDAFDILTKNELYVMYQNSPDIVFEYKKAKDVVSANFDSEQDIYIFDKSFKWTYVHTHESMCGPYFYKK
;
A
#
# COMPACT_ATOMS: atom_id res chain seq x y z
N MET A 1 -23.30 17.31 -25.30
CA MET A 1 -23.25 16.00 -24.61
C MET A 1 -23.23 16.30 -23.14
N ASP A 2 -24.27 15.85 -22.46
CA ASP A 2 -24.79 16.34 -21.19
C ASP A 2 -23.77 16.23 -20.05
N SER A 3 -23.43 17.35 -19.41
CA SER A 3 -22.48 17.38 -18.29
C SER A 3 -23.17 16.86 -17.03
N SER A 4 -23.14 15.54 -16.86
CA SER A 4 -23.30 14.76 -15.63
C SER A 4 -24.41 15.20 -14.66
N ASN A 5 -25.57 14.58 -14.81
CA ASN A 5 -26.72 14.61 -13.89
C ASN A 5 -26.35 14.20 -12.44
N TYR A 6 -25.31 13.38 -12.25
CA TYR A 6 -24.96 12.81 -10.94
C TYR A 6 -24.55 13.83 -9.87
N ARG A 7 -23.88 14.93 -10.23
CA ARG A 7 -23.47 15.94 -9.23
C ARG A 7 -24.68 16.59 -8.56
N ASN A 8 -25.69 16.94 -9.37
CA ASN A 8 -26.89 17.58 -8.87
C ASN A 8 -27.72 16.61 -8.03
N GLU A 9 -27.86 15.35 -8.47
CA GLU A 9 -28.53 14.30 -7.69
C GLU A 9 -27.82 14.04 -6.34
N ILE A 10 -26.48 13.93 -6.34
CA ILE A 10 -25.69 13.78 -5.10
C ILE A 10 -25.94 14.95 -4.16
N ASN A 11 -25.90 16.20 -4.63
CA ASN A 11 -26.12 17.36 -3.78
C ASN A 11 -27.53 17.35 -3.15
N GLN A 12 -28.56 17.00 -3.91
CA GLN A 12 -29.93 16.86 -3.38
C GLN A 12 -30.03 15.74 -2.33
N MET A 13 -29.35 14.62 -2.54
CA MET A 13 -29.29 13.54 -1.54
C MET A 13 -28.59 14.02 -0.26
N LEU A 14 -27.46 14.72 -0.38
CA LEU A 14 -26.71 15.27 0.77
C LEU A 14 -27.57 16.24 1.58
N ASP A 15 -28.32 17.14 0.93
CA ASP A 15 -29.20 18.11 1.61
C ASP A 15 -30.31 17.45 2.44
N SER A 16 -30.67 16.19 2.14
CA SER A 16 -31.70 15.43 2.86
C SER A 16 -31.19 14.63 4.05
N LEU A 17 -29.87 14.52 4.24
CA LEU A 17 -29.27 13.68 5.27
C LEU A 17 -29.01 14.46 6.58
N PRO A 18 -29.20 13.83 7.76
CA PRO A 18 -28.75 14.40 9.03
C PRO A 18 -27.22 14.36 9.13
N GLU A 19 -26.64 15.23 9.98
CA GLU A 19 -25.19 15.40 10.16
C GLU A 19 -24.42 14.08 10.41
N GLU A 20 -24.97 13.16 11.21
CA GLU A 20 -24.32 11.88 11.50
C GLU A 20 -24.19 10.98 10.26
N GLU A 21 -25.14 11.04 9.33
CA GLU A 21 -25.03 10.33 8.04
C GLU A 21 -24.09 11.08 7.09
N LEU A 22 -24.09 12.42 7.11
CA LEU A 22 -23.15 13.23 6.33
C LEU A 22 -21.69 12.93 6.67
N ARG A 23 -21.36 12.66 7.94
CA ARG A 23 -20.02 12.24 8.34
C ARG A 23 -19.58 10.94 7.67
N LYS A 24 -20.49 9.95 7.57
CA LYS A 24 -20.20 8.69 6.89
C LYS A 24 -19.97 8.93 5.40
N VAL A 25 -20.84 9.72 4.76
CA VAL A 25 -20.70 10.05 3.33
C VAL A 25 -19.40 10.82 3.07
N PHE A 26 -19.06 11.80 3.91
CA PHE A 26 -17.80 12.54 3.83
C PHE A 26 -16.61 11.59 3.85
N TRP A 27 -16.60 10.60 4.75
CA TRP A 27 -15.54 9.59 4.78
C TRP A 27 -15.44 8.80 3.46
N PHE A 28 -16.55 8.30 2.93
CA PHE A 28 -16.56 7.58 1.63
C PHE A 28 -16.05 8.45 0.47
N VAL A 29 -16.45 9.72 0.43
CA VAL A 29 -15.99 10.67 -0.60
C VAL A 29 -14.49 10.91 -0.48
N ASN A 30 -13.96 11.10 0.74
CA ASN A 30 -12.52 11.29 0.95
C ASN A 30 -11.72 10.05 0.56
N VAL A 31 -12.18 8.85 0.94
CA VAL A 31 -11.53 7.59 0.53
C VAL A 31 -11.52 7.45 -0.99
N THR A 32 -12.65 7.73 -1.63
CA THR A 32 -12.79 7.65 -3.10
C THR A 32 -11.88 8.66 -3.80
N LEU A 33 -11.88 9.91 -3.34
CA LEU A 33 -11.05 10.97 -3.88
C LEU A 33 -9.56 10.67 -3.67
N GLY A 34 -9.18 10.25 -2.47
CA GLY A 34 -7.80 9.86 -2.14
C GLY A 34 -7.31 8.76 -3.05
N LYS A 35 -8.09 7.67 -3.21
CA LYS A 35 -7.74 6.57 -4.11
C LYS A 35 -7.62 7.02 -5.57
N HIS A 36 -8.53 7.88 -6.02
CA HIS A 36 -8.46 8.45 -7.37
C HIS A 36 -7.18 9.27 -7.57
N LEU A 37 -6.83 10.15 -6.63
CA LEU A 37 -5.64 10.99 -6.70
C LEU A 37 -4.35 10.17 -6.66
N TYR A 38 -4.28 9.15 -5.81
CA TYR A 38 -3.17 8.19 -5.76
C TYR A 38 -2.97 7.48 -7.10
N ASN A 39 -4.02 6.87 -7.63
CA ASN A 39 -3.94 6.18 -8.93
C ASN A 39 -3.57 7.16 -10.04
N LYS A 40 -4.17 8.35 -10.05
CA LYS A 40 -3.86 9.41 -11.02
C LYS A 40 -2.38 9.82 -10.96
N ASN A 41 -1.82 9.98 -9.76
CA ASN A 41 -0.41 10.34 -9.57
C ASN A 41 0.54 9.33 -10.25
N LEU A 42 0.25 8.03 -10.13
CA LEU A 42 1.01 6.97 -10.78
C LEU A 42 0.77 6.93 -12.30
N LEU A 43 -0.48 7.05 -12.75
CA LEU A 43 -0.84 7.04 -14.16
C LEU A 43 -0.24 8.23 -14.93
N ASP A 44 -0.23 9.43 -14.32
CA ASP A 44 0.36 10.63 -14.91
C ASP A 44 1.90 10.48 -15.07
N LYS A 45 2.53 9.56 -14.32
CA LYS A 45 3.94 9.14 -14.49
C LYS A 45 4.13 8.02 -15.54
N GLY A 46 3.05 7.57 -16.18
CA GLY A 46 3.07 6.50 -17.18
C GLY A 46 3.14 5.09 -16.60
N VAL A 47 2.92 4.93 -15.28
CA VAL A 47 2.82 3.62 -14.65
C VAL A 47 1.58 2.89 -15.17
N VAL A 48 1.73 1.61 -15.47
CA VAL A 48 0.59 0.72 -15.78
C VAL A 48 0.32 -0.12 -14.55
N ILE A 49 -0.91 -0.07 -14.05
CA ILE A 49 -1.36 -0.81 -12.87
C ILE A 49 -2.21 -1.98 -13.34
N LEU A 50 -1.83 -3.20 -12.95
CA LEU A 50 -2.58 -4.43 -13.21
C LEU A 50 -2.99 -5.05 -11.88
N GLU A 51 -4.21 -5.58 -11.82
CA GLU A 51 -4.73 -6.33 -10.67
C GLU A 51 -4.49 -7.83 -10.89
N LEU A 52 -3.83 -8.47 -9.94
CA LEU A 52 -3.57 -9.90 -9.90
C LEU A 52 -4.37 -10.49 -8.76
N ILE A 53 -5.46 -11.18 -9.09
CA ILE A 53 -6.38 -11.79 -8.11
C ILE A 53 -6.05 -13.28 -7.97
N GLU A 54 -5.85 -13.98 -9.10
CA GLU A 54 -5.61 -15.42 -9.11
C GLU A 54 -4.24 -15.78 -8.51
N GLU A 55 -3.23 -14.96 -8.77
CA GLU A 55 -1.86 -15.15 -8.31
C GLU A 55 -1.60 -14.52 -6.93
N ALA A 56 -2.54 -13.74 -6.39
CA ALA A 56 -2.36 -12.93 -5.17
C ALA A 56 -1.81 -13.78 -4.02
N LYS A 57 -2.46 -14.90 -3.74
CA LYS A 57 -2.09 -15.80 -2.65
C LYS A 57 -0.67 -16.33 -2.80
N GLU A 58 -0.29 -16.79 -3.99
CA GLU A 58 1.05 -17.33 -4.22
C GLU A 58 2.13 -16.25 -4.05
N ILE A 59 1.87 -15.04 -4.57
CA ILE A 59 2.79 -13.91 -4.45
C ILE A 59 2.97 -13.50 -2.97
N ILE A 60 1.88 -13.46 -2.19
CA ILE A 60 1.92 -13.14 -0.75
C ILE A 60 2.69 -14.23 0.02
N ASP A 61 2.45 -15.51 -0.28
CA ASP A 61 3.19 -16.62 0.33
C ASP A 61 4.69 -16.59 -0.02
N LEU A 62 5.03 -16.16 -1.23
CA LEU A 62 6.42 -15.94 -1.64
C LEU A 62 7.05 -14.76 -0.89
N TRP A 63 6.30 -13.67 -0.67
CA TRP A 63 6.76 -12.56 0.16
C TRP A 63 7.04 -13.02 1.60
N ASP A 64 6.12 -13.77 2.22
CA ASP A 64 6.29 -14.31 3.57
C ASP A 64 7.54 -15.21 3.66
N ARG A 65 7.73 -16.11 2.69
CA ARG A 65 8.92 -16.98 2.63
C ARG A 65 10.21 -16.20 2.38
N ALA A 66 10.16 -15.12 1.61
CA ALA A 66 11.33 -14.32 1.29
C ALA A 66 11.80 -13.48 2.48
N PHE A 67 10.86 -12.90 3.22
CA PHE A 67 11.19 -11.87 4.22
C PHE A 67 11.00 -12.33 5.66
N ALA A 68 10.12 -13.29 5.94
CA ALA A 68 9.80 -13.74 7.30
C ALA A 68 10.17 -15.22 7.60
N LYS A 69 10.77 -15.97 6.67
CA LYS A 69 11.09 -17.40 6.85
C LYS A 69 11.95 -17.73 8.08
N ASN A 70 12.89 -16.86 8.44
CA ASN A 70 13.81 -17.12 9.57
C ASN A 70 13.22 -16.71 10.94
N ILE A 71 11.95 -16.29 10.97
CA ILE A 71 11.26 -15.89 12.19
C ILE A 71 10.39 -17.08 12.61
N SER A 72 10.64 -17.62 13.81
CA SER A 72 9.89 -18.77 14.34
C SER A 72 8.43 -18.39 14.61
N ASP A 73 7.57 -19.40 14.67
CA ASP A 73 6.13 -19.17 14.88
C ASP A 73 5.83 -18.63 16.29
N GLU A 74 6.66 -18.95 17.29
CA GLU A 74 6.59 -18.36 18.63
C GLU A 74 6.85 -16.85 18.59
N ILE A 75 7.89 -16.42 17.86
CA ILE A 75 8.21 -15.00 17.69
C ILE A 75 7.11 -14.31 16.89
N LYS A 76 6.61 -14.94 15.82
CA LYS A 76 5.49 -14.38 15.03
C LYS A 76 4.24 -14.16 15.89
N LYS A 77 3.97 -15.06 16.83
CA LYS A 77 2.86 -14.90 17.78
C LYS A 77 3.12 -13.75 18.76
N GLU A 78 4.33 -13.65 19.32
CA GLU A 78 4.74 -12.59 20.25
C GLU A 78 4.60 -11.19 19.63
N ILE A 79 4.99 -11.03 18.37
CA ILE A 79 4.91 -9.75 17.66
C ILE A 79 3.58 -9.55 16.94
N HIS A 80 2.56 -10.38 17.16
CA HIS A 80 1.26 -10.25 16.48
C HIS A 80 1.35 -10.21 14.94
N TYR A 81 2.26 -10.98 14.34
CA TYR A 81 2.52 -10.99 12.88
C TYR A 81 1.28 -11.27 12.02
N HIS A 82 0.33 -12.04 12.56
CA HIS A 82 -0.94 -12.36 11.90
C HIS A 82 -1.83 -11.13 11.70
N GLN A 83 -1.63 -10.06 12.47
CA GLN A 83 -2.37 -8.80 12.32
C GLN A 83 -1.67 -7.88 11.31
N TYR A 84 -0.35 -7.76 11.43
CA TYR A 84 0.46 -6.87 10.59
C TYR A 84 1.79 -7.52 10.24
N LYS A 85 2.04 -7.74 8.93
CA LYS A 85 3.30 -8.36 8.49
C LYS A 85 4.51 -7.45 8.76
N TRP A 86 4.32 -6.12 8.77
CA TRP A 86 5.37 -5.15 9.05
C TRP A 86 5.89 -5.19 10.50
N HIS A 87 5.22 -5.92 11.40
CA HIS A 87 5.69 -6.11 12.78
C HIS A 87 7.06 -6.77 12.88
N ILE A 88 7.50 -7.52 11.86
CA ILE A 88 8.88 -8.06 11.84
C ILE A 88 9.94 -6.95 11.88
N PHE A 89 9.60 -5.77 11.35
CA PHE A 89 10.47 -4.60 11.31
C PHE A 89 10.29 -3.75 12.56
N SER A 90 9.06 -3.37 12.93
CA SER A 90 8.82 -2.50 14.10
C SER A 90 9.25 -3.12 15.44
N TYR A 91 9.11 -4.44 15.59
CA TYR A 91 9.62 -5.18 16.75
C TYR A 91 11.10 -5.58 16.63
N LYS A 92 11.81 -5.08 15.60
CA LYS A 92 13.23 -5.29 15.35
C LYS A 92 13.64 -6.76 15.28
N LYS A 93 12.73 -7.64 14.84
CA LYS A 93 13.04 -9.06 14.59
C LYS A 93 13.78 -9.24 13.27
N LYS A 94 13.82 -8.21 12.43
CA LYS A 94 14.59 -8.13 11.21
C LYS A 94 15.23 -6.75 11.07
N GLU A 95 16.56 -6.70 10.97
CA GLU A 95 17.28 -5.46 10.73
C GLU A 95 16.90 -4.88 9.36
N CYS A 96 16.58 -3.59 9.33
CA CYS A 96 16.15 -2.87 8.14
C CYS A 96 16.46 -1.37 8.30
N LEU A 97 16.33 -0.61 7.22
CA LEU A 97 16.31 0.85 7.28
C LEU A 97 14.90 1.31 7.66
N GLU A 98 14.81 2.43 8.37
CA GLU A 98 13.54 3.00 8.85
C GLU A 98 13.48 4.50 8.54
N GLY A 99 12.27 5.05 8.39
CA GLY A 99 12.05 6.48 8.19
C GLY A 99 12.67 7.01 6.89
N GLU A 100 13.32 8.16 6.95
CA GLU A 100 13.96 8.80 5.78
C GLU A 100 15.02 7.90 5.13
N ALA A 101 15.79 7.13 5.92
CA ALA A 101 16.77 6.21 5.36
C ALA A 101 16.11 5.10 4.51
N ALA A 102 14.91 4.66 4.89
CA ALA A 102 14.13 3.72 4.10
C ALA A 102 13.59 4.36 2.81
N ARG A 103 13.12 5.61 2.89
CA ARG A 103 12.65 6.39 1.74
C ARG A 103 13.77 6.60 0.72
N ASP A 104 14.92 7.09 1.18
CA ASP A 104 16.10 7.34 0.35
C ASP A 104 16.55 6.06 -0.36
N ALA A 105 16.63 4.95 0.40
CA ALA A 105 17.02 3.66 -0.17
C ALA A 105 16.02 3.16 -1.22
N PHE A 106 14.71 3.36 -1.00
CA PHE A 106 13.69 3.04 -1.99
C PHE A 106 13.80 3.94 -3.23
N ASP A 107 14.03 5.23 -3.07
CA ASP A 107 13.99 6.22 -4.14
C ASP A 107 15.15 6.07 -5.13
N ILE A 108 16.34 5.71 -4.63
CA ILE A 108 17.52 5.47 -5.49
C ILE A 108 17.51 4.11 -6.18
N LEU A 109 16.62 3.18 -5.81
CA LEU A 109 16.54 1.87 -6.46
C LEU A 109 16.12 2.02 -7.93
N THR A 110 16.91 1.40 -8.80
CA THR A 110 16.46 1.11 -10.16
C THR A 110 15.39 0.02 -10.10
N LYS A 111 14.14 0.42 -10.31
CA LYS A 111 12.95 -0.43 -10.28
C LYS A 111 12.09 -0.10 -11.48
N ASN A 112 11.53 -1.10 -12.16
CA ASN A 112 10.66 -0.87 -13.33
C ASN A 112 9.37 -1.69 -13.26
N GLU A 113 9.44 -2.85 -12.61
CA GLU A 113 8.29 -3.66 -12.27
C GLU A 113 8.29 -3.88 -10.75
N LEU A 114 7.14 -3.65 -10.12
CA LEU A 114 6.94 -3.82 -8.68
C LEU A 114 5.66 -4.62 -8.45
N TYR A 115 5.64 -5.38 -7.35
CA TYR A 115 4.39 -5.79 -6.73
C TYR A 115 4.04 -4.83 -5.59
N VAL A 116 2.75 -4.57 -5.42
CA VAL A 116 2.17 -3.82 -4.31
C VAL A 116 1.02 -4.63 -3.72
N MET A 117 1.05 -4.90 -2.42
CA MET A 117 -0.06 -5.56 -1.70
C MET A 117 -0.48 -4.72 -0.49
N TYR A 118 -1.76 -4.75 -0.15
CA TYR A 118 -2.31 -4.08 1.03
C TYR A 118 -2.46 -5.08 2.17
N GLN A 119 -2.13 -4.67 3.39
CA GLN A 119 -2.32 -5.50 4.58
C GLN A 119 -3.76 -6.04 4.70
N ASN A 120 -4.73 -5.19 4.42
CA ASN A 120 -6.16 -5.47 4.60
C ASN A 120 -6.87 -5.92 3.32
N SER A 121 -6.11 -6.32 2.28
CA SER A 121 -6.68 -6.86 1.04
C SER A 121 -5.85 -8.06 0.56
N PRO A 122 -5.90 -9.19 1.30
CA PRO A 122 -5.05 -10.35 1.04
C PRO A 122 -5.41 -11.10 -0.26
N ASP A 123 -6.53 -10.75 -0.90
CA ASP A 123 -7.02 -11.41 -2.11
C ASP A 123 -6.58 -10.69 -3.40
N ILE A 124 -5.82 -9.59 -3.30
CA ILE A 124 -5.40 -8.78 -4.44
C ILE A 124 -3.94 -8.36 -4.27
N VAL A 125 -3.15 -8.56 -5.33
CA VAL A 125 -1.83 -7.95 -5.50
C VAL A 125 -1.87 -7.08 -6.75
N PHE A 126 -1.24 -5.91 -6.72
CA PHE A 126 -1.09 -5.07 -7.89
C PHE A 126 0.30 -5.24 -8.49
N GLU A 127 0.38 -5.36 -9.81
CA GLU A 127 1.62 -5.25 -10.57
C GLU A 127 1.73 -3.86 -11.19
N TYR A 128 2.79 -3.12 -10.85
CA TYR A 128 3.09 -1.82 -11.42
C TYR A 128 4.19 -1.97 -12.46
N LYS A 129 3.89 -1.69 -13.73
CA LYS A 129 4.87 -1.68 -14.84
C LYS A 129 5.25 -0.24 -15.18
N LYS A 130 6.45 -0.06 -15.75
CA LYS A 130 7.03 1.27 -16.07
C LYS A 130 7.21 2.15 -14.83
N ALA A 131 7.51 1.53 -13.69
CA ALA A 131 7.57 2.17 -12.38
C ALA A 131 8.91 2.86 -12.05
N LYS A 132 9.70 3.24 -13.07
CA LYS A 132 11.03 3.83 -12.88
C LYS A 132 11.05 5.15 -12.12
N ASP A 133 9.99 5.95 -12.26
CA ASP A 133 9.87 7.29 -11.66
C ASP A 133 8.98 7.28 -10.40
N VAL A 134 8.66 6.09 -9.88
CA VAL A 134 7.93 5.90 -8.62
C VAL A 134 8.90 6.09 -7.46
N VAL A 135 8.49 6.93 -6.52
CA VAL A 135 9.20 7.30 -5.30
C VAL A 135 8.32 7.06 -4.08
N SER A 136 8.94 7.02 -2.91
CA SER A 136 8.38 6.78 -1.59
C SER A 136 7.19 7.71 -1.32
N ALA A 137 7.33 8.98 -1.67
CA ALA A 137 6.30 10.01 -1.52
C ALA A 137 5.02 9.76 -2.35
N ASN A 138 5.06 8.89 -3.37
CA ASN A 138 3.85 8.51 -4.10
C ASN A 138 2.90 7.67 -3.24
N PHE A 139 3.38 7.12 -2.13
CA PHE A 139 2.61 6.26 -1.24
C PHE A 139 2.15 6.95 0.04
N ASP A 140 2.46 8.24 0.24
CA ASP A 140 2.19 8.94 1.52
C ASP A 140 0.68 9.04 1.88
N SER A 141 -0.21 8.86 0.91
CA SER A 141 -1.66 8.81 1.14
C SER A 141 -2.21 7.41 1.42
N GLU A 142 -1.39 6.38 1.27
CA GLU A 142 -1.82 5.00 1.35
C GLU A 142 -1.87 4.49 2.79
N GLN A 143 -2.51 3.34 2.97
CA GLN A 143 -2.55 2.65 4.26
C GLN A 143 -1.32 1.73 4.39
N ASP A 144 -1.44 0.65 5.16
CA ASP A 144 -0.37 -0.35 5.25
C ASP A 144 -0.20 -1.11 3.93
N ILE A 145 0.87 -0.79 3.20
CA ILE A 145 1.21 -1.39 1.91
C ILE A 145 2.64 -1.88 1.86
N TYR A 146 2.85 -2.94 1.08
CA TYR A 146 4.12 -3.59 0.89
C TYR A 146 4.48 -3.54 -0.59
N ILE A 147 5.61 -2.91 -0.91
CA ILE A 147 6.15 -2.75 -2.26
C ILE A 147 7.41 -3.61 -2.36
N PHE A 148 7.52 -4.45 -3.37
CA PHE A 148 8.67 -5.36 -3.51
C PHE A 148 8.95 -5.72 -4.97
N ASP A 149 10.16 -6.18 -5.25
CA ASP A 149 10.51 -6.65 -6.59
C ASP A 149 10.01 -8.07 -6.87
N LYS A 150 9.87 -8.38 -8.15
CA LYS A 150 9.41 -9.70 -8.62
C LYS A 150 10.36 -10.84 -8.30
N SER A 151 11.62 -10.55 -7.95
CA SER A 151 12.60 -11.55 -7.50
C SER A 151 12.70 -11.63 -5.97
N PHE A 152 11.88 -10.89 -5.21
CA PHE A 152 11.82 -10.90 -3.76
C PHE A 152 13.19 -10.66 -3.09
N LYS A 153 13.98 -9.74 -3.64
CA LYS A 153 15.30 -9.31 -3.14
C LYS A 153 15.20 -8.13 -2.18
N TRP A 154 14.18 -7.28 -2.32
CA TRP A 154 13.93 -6.16 -1.42
C TRP A 154 12.43 -5.96 -1.19
N THR A 155 12.10 -5.32 -0.06
CA THR A 155 10.75 -4.84 0.24
C THR A 155 10.84 -3.47 0.90
N TYR A 156 9.97 -2.57 0.46
CA TYR A 156 9.65 -1.31 1.10
C TYR A 156 8.25 -1.45 1.69
N VAL A 157 8.06 -1.01 2.94
CA VAL A 157 6.78 -1.08 3.63
C VAL A 157 6.40 0.32 4.07
N HIS A 158 5.29 0.82 3.53
CA HIS A 158 4.66 2.04 4.01
C HIS A 158 3.56 1.66 5.01
N THR A 159 3.51 2.39 6.11
CA THR A 159 2.61 2.20 7.23
C THR A 159 1.79 3.46 7.42
N HIS A 160 0.50 3.30 7.70
CA HIS A 160 -0.40 4.43 7.93
C HIS A 160 -0.11 5.16 9.26
N GLU A 161 0.54 4.47 10.20
CA GLU A 161 0.94 5.02 11.50
C GLU A 161 2.21 5.87 11.35
N SER A 162 2.09 7.19 11.51
CA SER A 162 3.24 8.12 11.41
C SER A 162 4.42 7.82 12.34
N MET A 163 4.21 7.05 13.42
CA MET A 163 5.25 6.67 14.37
C MET A 163 5.94 5.34 14.02
N CYS A 164 5.45 4.63 13.01
CA CYS A 164 5.99 3.36 12.55
C CYS A 164 6.46 3.54 11.10
N GLY A 165 7.66 3.07 10.79
CA GLY A 165 8.18 3.04 9.43
C GLY A 165 8.34 4.42 8.76
N PRO A 166 8.33 4.47 7.41
CA PRO A 166 8.37 3.32 6.52
C PRO A 166 9.62 2.46 6.75
N TYR A 167 9.59 1.21 6.28
CA TYR A 167 10.69 0.26 6.43
C TYR A 167 11.25 -0.13 5.07
N PHE A 168 12.56 -0.33 4.98
CA PHE A 168 13.20 -0.87 3.79
C PHE A 168 14.17 -1.98 4.14
N TYR A 169 13.96 -3.15 3.56
CA TYR A 169 14.86 -4.29 3.71
C TYR A 169 15.31 -4.79 2.34
N LYS A 170 16.60 -5.12 2.24
CA LYS A 170 17.23 -5.74 1.07
C LYS A 170 18.15 -6.87 1.52
N LYS A 171 18.06 -8.01 0.84
CA LYS A 171 18.92 -9.19 1.07
C LYS A 171 20.35 -8.96 0.60
#